data_AF-A0A6J8DVL6-F1
#
_entry.id   AF-A0A6J8DVL6-F1
#
_cell.length_a   1.000
_cell.length_b   1.000
_cell.length_c   1.000
_cell.angle_alpha   90.00
_cell.angle_beta   90.00
_cell.angle_gamma   90.00
#
_symmetry.space_group_name_H-M   'P 1'
#
loop_
_entity.id
_entity.type
_entity.pdbx_description
1 polymer ?
#
loop_
_entity_poly.entity_id
_entity_poly.type
_entity_poly.pdbx_seq_one_letter_code
_entity_poly.pdbx_strand_id
1 'polypeptide(L)'
;MTDEAYKVVSTADEAEHDIYAHEVKTNTNFTIYRRNKGFSSTDTIGWYNVSQYADYKAHKIWWEDGKADDRCKMDTNGCPYIILGYDVRECQHGPDRNIKKKIQYKAEKEEKSKTDHSYVLKGRTLIQNTKKMICPARITQRRIIKFPGYRPQYLQG
;
A
#
# COMPACT_ATOMS: atom_id res chain seq x y z
N MET A 1 -3.10 -22.90 -14.37
CA MET A 1 -3.25 -21.47 -14.05
C MET A 1 -1.86 -20.95 -13.83
N THR A 2 -1.30 -20.21 -14.78
CA THR A 2 0.02 -19.58 -14.61
C THR A 2 -0.13 -18.52 -13.53
N ASP A 3 0.60 -18.68 -12.42
CA ASP A 3 0.71 -17.69 -11.35
C ASP A 3 1.46 -16.47 -11.92
N GLU A 4 0.73 -15.60 -12.62
CA GLU A 4 1.26 -14.29 -13.00
C GLU A 4 1.50 -13.50 -11.70
N ALA A 5 2.77 -13.23 -11.40
CA ALA A 5 3.18 -12.54 -10.17
C ALA A 5 2.64 -11.10 -10.06
N TYR A 6 2.10 -10.55 -11.16
CA TYR A 6 1.48 -9.24 -11.23
C TYR A 6 0.49 -9.16 -12.40
N LYS A 7 -0.51 -8.28 -12.30
CA LYS A 7 -1.43 -7.92 -13.39
C LYS A 7 -1.24 -6.46 -13.75
N VAL A 8 -1.13 -6.16 -15.05
CA VAL A 8 -1.13 -4.78 -15.56
C VAL A 8 -2.55 -4.42 -15.97
N VAL A 9 -3.04 -3.31 -15.47
CA VAL A 9 -4.36 -2.76 -15.78
C VAL A 9 -4.23 -1.35 -16.30
N SER A 10 -5.19 -0.94 -17.12
CA SER A 10 -5.15 0.34 -17.83
C SER A 10 -5.63 1.50 -16.96
N THR A 11 -6.56 1.23 -16.05
CA THR A 11 -7.22 2.23 -15.20
C THR A 11 -7.15 1.81 -13.73
N ALA A 12 -7.28 2.80 -12.83
CA ALA A 12 -7.37 2.54 -11.40
C ALA A 12 -8.67 1.78 -11.06
N ASP A 13 -9.77 2.10 -11.73
CA ASP A 13 -11.08 1.49 -11.48
C ASP A 13 -11.10 -0.01 -11.80
N GLU A 14 -10.43 -0.41 -12.90
CA GLU A 14 -10.22 -1.82 -13.23
C GLU A 14 -9.45 -2.54 -12.10
N ALA A 15 -8.42 -1.90 -11.56
CA ALA A 15 -7.65 -2.41 -10.42
C ALA A 15 -8.51 -2.56 -9.15
N GLU A 16 -9.37 -1.58 -8.86
CA GLU A 16 -10.30 -1.64 -7.72
C GLU A 16 -11.32 -2.76 -7.90
N HIS A 17 -11.85 -2.92 -9.10
CA HIS A 17 -12.81 -3.98 -9.41
C HIS A 17 -12.20 -5.37 -9.21
N ASP A 18 -10.97 -5.60 -9.67
CA ASP A 18 -10.26 -6.86 -9.45
C ASP A 18 -10.04 -7.16 -7.96
N ILE A 19 -9.64 -6.13 -7.19
CA ILE A 19 -9.48 -6.27 -5.75
C ILE A 19 -10.82 -6.65 -5.13
N TYR A 20 -11.89 -5.91 -5.43
CA TYR A 20 -13.21 -6.18 -4.89
C TYR A 20 -13.70 -7.59 -5.24
N ALA A 21 -13.52 -8.03 -6.48
CA ALA A 21 -13.86 -9.39 -6.90
C ALA A 21 -13.07 -10.44 -6.11
N HIS A 22 -11.78 -10.18 -5.83
CA HIS A 22 -10.97 -11.04 -4.97
C HIS A 22 -11.46 -11.04 -3.51
N GLU A 23 -11.83 -9.89 -2.97
CA GLU A 23 -12.37 -9.75 -1.61
C GLU A 23 -13.67 -10.56 -1.44
N VAL A 24 -14.61 -10.43 -2.38
CA VAL A 24 -15.88 -11.18 -2.39
C VAL A 24 -15.63 -12.68 -2.52
N LYS A 25 -14.72 -13.08 -3.41
CA LYS A 25 -14.40 -14.50 -3.65
C LYS A 25 -13.76 -15.17 -2.44
N THR A 26 -12.85 -14.47 -1.76
CA THR A 26 -12.07 -15.03 -0.65
C THR A 26 -12.65 -14.71 0.72
N ASN A 27 -13.67 -13.84 0.78
CA ASN A 27 -14.21 -13.26 2.00
C ASN A 27 -13.10 -12.61 2.87
N THR A 28 -12.10 -12.03 2.21
CA THR A 28 -11.00 -11.31 2.87
C THR A 28 -11.04 -9.86 2.44
N ASN A 29 -11.16 -8.94 3.40
CA ASN A 29 -11.13 -7.51 3.10
C ASN A 29 -9.70 -6.99 3.24
N PHE A 30 -9.33 -6.04 2.40
CA PHE A 30 -8.05 -5.34 2.44
C PHE A 30 -8.24 -3.90 2.91
N THR A 31 -7.27 -3.41 3.66
CA THR A 31 -7.22 -2.06 4.19
C THR A 31 -5.94 -1.38 3.74
N ILE A 32 -6.02 -0.08 3.45
CA ILE A 32 -4.86 0.69 3.02
C ILE A 32 -3.86 0.76 4.19
N TYR A 33 -2.69 0.14 4.00
CA TYR A 33 -1.58 0.23 4.94
C TYR A 33 -0.71 1.43 4.64
N ARG A 34 -0.36 1.63 3.37
CA ARG A 34 0.53 2.70 2.96
C ARG A 34 0.21 3.15 1.53
N ARG A 35 -0.05 4.44 1.37
CA ARG A 35 -0.31 5.06 0.07
C ARG A 35 0.47 6.36 -0.04
N ASN A 36 1.05 6.66 -1.19
CA ASN A 36 1.62 7.98 -1.43
C ASN A 36 0.58 8.93 -2.05
N LYS A 37 0.77 10.24 -1.87
CA LYS A 37 -0.11 11.27 -2.44
C LYS A 37 -0.22 11.17 -3.98
N GLY A 38 0.86 10.77 -4.65
CA GLY A 38 0.92 10.63 -6.10
C GLY A 38 0.08 9.46 -6.67
N PHE A 39 -0.41 8.54 -5.84
CA PHE A 39 -1.28 7.46 -6.32
C PHE A 39 -2.67 7.98 -6.72
N SER A 40 -3.26 8.84 -5.89
CA SER A 40 -4.61 9.40 -6.09
C SER A 40 -4.61 10.71 -6.89
N SER A 41 -3.45 11.30 -7.17
CA SER A 41 -3.38 12.54 -7.96
C SER A 41 -3.79 12.27 -9.40
N THR A 42 -4.86 12.88 -9.90
CA THR A 42 -5.25 12.78 -11.33
C THR A 42 -4.25 13.44 -12.25
N ASP A 43 -3.37 14.28 -11.72
CA ASP A 43 -2.36 14.98 -12.50
C ASP A 43 -1.35 13.98 -13.06
N THR A 44 -1.57 13.59 -14.31
CA THR A 44 -0.58 12.87 -15.14
C THR A 44 0.67 13.72 -15.38
N ILE A 45 0.59 15.03 -15.11
CA ILE A 45 1.59 16.02 -15.47
C ILE A 45 1.84 16.94 -14.27
N GLY A 46 2.60 16.46 -13.30
CA GLY A 46 3.42 17.32 -12.43
C GLY A 46 4.64 17.91 -13.18
N TRP A 47 4.81 17.62 -14.47
CA TRP A 47 5.96 18.02 -15.28
C TRP A 47 5.87 19.45 -15.83
N TYR A 48 4.67 20.05 -15.93
CA TYR A 48 4.49 21.39 -16.51
C TYR A 48 4.37 22.51 -15.47
N ASN A 49 4.09 22.18 -14.21
CA ASN A 49 4.00 23.16 -13.12
C ASN A 49 5.26 23.13 -12.24
N VAL A 50 6.43 23.34 -12.86
CA VAL A 50 7.75 23.42 -12.18
C VAL A 50 7.90 24.70 -11.34
N SER A 51 6.94 25.64 -11.40
CA SER A 51 7.14 27.00 -10.85
C SER A 51 6.44 27.34 -9.54
N GLN A 52 5.55 26.50 -8.96
CA GLN A 52 4.81 26.91 -7.75
C GLN A 52 4.86 25.98 -6.53
N TYR A 53 5.61 24.88 -6.58
CA TYR A 53 5.82 24.03 -5.41
C TYR A 53 7.24 23.47 -5.40
N ALA A 54 8.12 24.11 -4.63
CA ALA A 54 9.56 23.84 -4.53
C ALA A 54 9.96 22.45 -3.95
N ASP A 55 8.99 21.54 -3.75
CA ASP A 55 9.20 20.24 -3.07
C ASP A 55 8.94 19.01 -3.96
N TYR A 56 8.61 19.18 -5.24
CA TYR A 56 8.48 18.04 -6.16
C TYR A 56 9.86 17.50 -6.54
N LYS A 57 10.37 16.55 -5.74
CA LYS A 57 11.57 15.76 -6.08
C LYS A 57 11.43 15.22 -7.50
N ALA A 58 12.41 15.52 -8.35
CA ALA A 58 12.50 14.98 -9.71
C ALA A 58 12.22 13.47 -9.71
N HIS A 59 11.29 13.05 -10.58
CA HIS A 59 10.96 11.63 -10.69
C HIS A 59 12.16 10.86 -11.24
N LYS A 60 12.60 9.83 -10.51
CA LYS A 60 13.67 8.94 -10.96
C LYS A 60 13.15 8.04 -12.08
N ILE A 61 13.91 7.94 -13.17
CA ILE A 61 13.69 6.99 -14.26
C ILE A 61 14.29 5.64 -13.86
N TRP A 62 13.52 4.57 -14.03
CA TRP A 62 13.89 3.20 -13.71
C TRP A 62 13.94 2.36 -14.99
N TRP A 63 14.89 1.43 -15.04
CA TRP A 63 15.05 0.46 -16.14
C TRP A 63 14.69 -0.96 -15.71
N GLU A 64 14.88 -1.24 -14.42
CA GLU A 64 14.58 -2.52 -13.78
C GLU A 64 13.87 -2.29 -12.44
N ASP A 65 13.04 -3.24 -12.06
CA ASP A 65 12.31 -3.21 -10.79
C ASP A 65 13.19 -3.65 -9.62
N GLY A 66 14.14 -2.80 -9.23
CA GLY A 66 15.03 -3.01 -8.09
C GLY A 66 14.39 -2.76 -6.72
N LYS A 67 13.09 -2.42 -6.68
CA LYS A 67 12.33 -2.14 -5.44
C LYS A 67 11.19 -3.13 -5.20
N ALA A 68 11.08 -4.17 -6.02
CA ALA A 68 10.22 -5.29 -5.70
C ALA A 68 10.67 -5.87 -4.34
N ASP A 69 9.75 -5.97 -3.37
CA ASP A 69 9.85 -7.11 -2.45
C ASP A 69 9.85 -8.35 -3.36
N ASP A 70 10.67 -9.37 -3.07
CA ASP A 70 10.86 -10.58 -3.91
C ASP A 70 9.56 -11.26 -4.41
N ARG A 71 8.41 -10.86 -3.85
CA ARG A 71 7.06 -11.35 -4.12
C ARG A 71 6.32 -10.65 -5.26
N CYS A 72 6.78 -9.51 -5.76
CA CYS A 72 6.05 -8.78 -6.81
C CYS A 72 7.00 -7.94 -7.68
N LYS A 73 7.78 -8.64 -8.52
CA LYS A 73 8.67 -8.03 -9.50
C LYS A 73 7.93 -7.86 -10.82
N MET A 74 7.82 -6.63 -11.29
CA MET A 74 7.25 -6.34 -12.60
C MET A 74 8.29 -6.58 -13.69
N ASP A 75 7.90 -7.24 -14.78
CA ASP A 75 8.75 -7.31 -15.97
C ASP A 75 8.72 -5.97 -16.71
N THR A 76 9.90 -5.41 -16.91
CA THR A 76 10.07 -4.11 -17.56
C THR A 76 10.36 -4.26 -19.05
N ASN A 77 10.69 -5.46 -19.55
CA ASN A 77 11.09 -5.72 -20.94
C ASN A 77 12.16 -4.72 -21.46
N GLY A 78 13.02 -4.21 -20.58
CA GLY A 78 14.00 -3.16 -20.89
C GLY A 78 13.41 -1.78 -21.21
N CYS A 79 12.11 -1.58 -21.02
CA CYS A 79 11.44 -0.30 -21.22
C CYS A 79 11.62 0.60 -20.00
N PRO A 80 12.16 1.83 -20.15
CA PRO A 80 12.26 2.75 -19.04
C PRO A 80 10.87 3.16 -18.57
N TYR A 81 10.75 3.40 -17.26
CA TYR A 81 9.50 3.79 -16.63
C TYR A 81 9.70 4.73 -15.43
N ILE A 82 8.65 5.45 -15.10
CA ILE A 82 8.55 6.30 -13.91
C ILE A 82 7.42 5.76 -13.02
N ILE A 83 7.66 5.71 -11.71
CA ILE A 83 6.61 5.44 -10.71
C ILE A 83 6.02 6.78 -10.26
N LEU A 84 4.74 6.98 -10.56
CA LEU A 84 3.97 8.16 -10.13
C LEU A 84 3.46 7.99 -8.70
N GLY A 85 3.04 6.76 -8.36
CA GLY A 85 2.56 6.46 -7.03
C GLY A 85 2.43 4.98 -6.73
N TYR A 86 2.17 4.69 -5.47
CA TYR A 86 1.96 3.35 -4.97
C TYR A 86 0.85 3.32 -3.92
N ASP A 87 0.16 2.18 -3.87
CA ASP A 87 -0.81 1.82 -2.85
C ASP A 87 -0.52 0.41 -2.36
N VAL A 88 -0.39 0.25 -1.05
CA VAL A 88 -0.14 -1.03 -0.39
C VAL A 88 -1.32 -1.30 0.51
N ARG A 89 -2.05 -2.38 0.22
CA ARG A 89 -3.17 -2.85 1.02
C ARG A 89 -2.80 -4.13 1.73
N GLU A 90 -3.16 -4.21 3.00
CA GLU A 90 -2.96 -5.39 3.83
C GLU A 90 -4.31 -5.96 4.23
N CYS A 91 -4.39 -7.28 4.36
CA CYS A 91 -5.57 -7.95 4.89
C CYS A 91 -6.02 -7.29 6.21
N GLN A 92 -7.33 -7.13 6.40
CA GLN A 92 -7.91 -6.60 7.63
C GLN A 92 -7.50 -7.41 8.86
N HIS A 93 -7.24 -8.71 8.69
CA HIS A 93 -6.71 -9.63 9.71
C HIS A 93 -5.17 -9.70 9.71
N GLY A 94 -4.47 -8.77 9.06
CA GLY A 94 -3.01 -8.69 8.98
C GLY A 94 -2.32 -8.46 10.33
N PRO A 95 -1.01 -8.12 10.32
CA PRO A 95 -0.27 -7.85 11.55
C PRO A 95 -0.82 -6.63 12.30
N ASP A 96 -0.84 -6.70 13.62
CA ASP A 96 -1.26 -5.57 14.46
C ASP A 96 -0.08 -4.60 14.67
N ARG A 97 0.00 -3.60 13.80
CA ARG A 97 1.09 -2.61 13.82
C ARG A 97 1.01 -1.64 15.02
N ASN A 98 -0.12 -1.63 15.75
CA ASN A 98 -0.37 -0.72 16.87
C ASN A 98 -0.40 -1.42 18.23
N ILE A 99 0.11 -2.65 18.34
CA ILE A 99 0.16 -3.42 19.61
C ILE A 99 0.76 -2.59 20.74
N LYS A 100 1.91 -1.93 20.50
CA LYS A 100 2.60 -1.13 21.54
C LYS A 100 1.70 -0.02 22.11
N LYS A 101 1.00 0.71 21.24
CA LYS A 101 0.06 1.77 21.65
C LYS A 101 -1.11 1.20 22.45
N LYS A 102 -1.62 0.03 22.07
CA LYS A 102 -2.71 -0.64 22.79
C LYS A 102 -2.28 -1.11 24.17
N ILE A 103 -1.07 -1.67 24.29
CA ILE A 103 -0.48 -2.08 25.57
C ILE A 103 -0.31 -0.86 26.48
N GLN A 104 0.27 0.23 25.97
CA GLN A 104 0.44 1.47 26.71
C GLN A 104 -0.91 2.04 27.20
N TYR A 105 -1.89 2.15 26.31
CA TYR A 105 -3.22 2.63 26.66
C TYR A 105 -3.90 1.78 27.75
N LYS A 106 -3.71 0.45 27.69
CA LYS A 106 -4.23 -0.45 28.72
C LYS A 106 -3.55 -0.21 30.07
N ALA A 107 -2.23 -0.05 30.09
CA ALA A 107 -1.47 0.26 31.31
C ALA A 107 -1.91 1.60 31.93
N GLU A 108 -2.03 2.66 31.11
CA GLU A 108 -2.50 3.99 31.56
C GLU A 108 -3.93 3.93 32.12
N LYS A 109 -4.81 3.09 31.53
CA LYS A 109 -6.17 2.90 32.03
C LYS A 109 -6.21 2.14 33.34
N GLU A 110 -5.37 1.12 33.51
CA GLU A 110 -5.23 0.37 34.76
C GLU A 110 -4.68 1.26 35.89
N GLU A 111 -3.70 2.11 35.59
CA GLU A 111 -3.17 3.08 36.55
C GLU A 111 -4.23 4.09 37.02
N LYS A 112 -4.99 4.67 36.07
CA LYS A 112 -6.12 5.56 36.38
C LYS A 112 -7.24 4.88 37.18
N SER A 113 -7.38 3.56 37.09
CA SER A 113 -8.38 2.83 37.88
C SER A 113 -7.98 2.58 39.34
N LYS A 114 -6.69 2.76 39.67
CA LYS A 114 -6.15 2.59 41.02
C LYS A 114 -6.23 3.87 41.86
N THR A 115 -6.50 5.02 41.26
CA THR A 115 -6.64 6.29 41.98
C THR A 115 -7.98 6.32 42.72
N ASP A 116 -7.93 6.63 44.01
CA ASP A 116 -9.09 6.75 44.88
C ASP A 116 -10.04 7.82 44.31
N HIS A 117 -11.34 7.49 44.22
CA HIS A 117 -12.41 8.29 43.57
C HIS A 117 -12.49 8.28 42.03
N SER A 118 -11.84 7.36 41.32
CA SER A 118 -12.07 7.21 39.87
C SER A 118 -13.38 6.44 39.57
N TYR A 119 -14.39 7.13 39.02
CA TYR A 119 -15.60 6.47 38.51
C TYR A 119 -15.31 5.80 37.15
N VAL A 120 -14.66 4.62 37.19
CA VAL A 120 -14.37 3.85 35.99
C VAL A 120 -15.64 3.10 35.57
N LEU A 121 -16.36 3.62 34.58
CA LEU A 121 -17.42 2.89 33.90
C LEU A 121 -16.86 1.54 33.42
N LYS A 122 -17.39 0.44 33.96
CA LYS A 122 -17.03 -0.91 33.53
C LYS A 122 -17.41 -1.05 32.05
N GLY A 123 -16.41 -0.99 31.19
CA GLY A 123 -16.58 -1.23 29.76
C GLY A 123 -16.98 -2.69 29.50
N ARG A 124 -17.49 -2.97 28.30
CA ARG A 124 -17.78 -4.35 27.87
C ARG A 124 -16.53 -5.21 27.97
N THR A 125 -16.67 -6.39 28.57
CA THR A 125 -15.62 -7.42 28.58
C THR A 125 -15.40 -7.90 27.15
N LEU A 126 -14.21 -7.66 26.62
CA LEU A 126 -13.81 -8.21 25.32
C LEU A 126 -13.28 -9.63 25.53
N ILE A 127 -13.85 -10.61 24.83
CA ILE A 127 -13.38 -12.01 24.82
C ILE A 127 -12.00 -12.09 24.15
N GLN A 128 -11.75 -11.25 23.14
CA GLN A 128 -10.47 -11.15 22.44
C GLN A 128 -10.02 -9.69 22.36
N ASN A 129 -8.75 -9.44 22.66
CA ASN A 129 -8.17 -8.09 22.65
C ASN A 129 -7.99 -7.51 21.23
N THR A 130 -7.93 -8.37 20.20
CA THR A 130 -7.76 -7.95 18.80
C THR A 130 -8.37 -8.98 17.85
N LYS A 131 -8.81 -8.51 16.68
CA LYS A 131 -9.25 -9.35 15.55
C LYS A 131 -8.11 -9.67 14.57
N LYS A 132 -6.89 -9.19 14.85
CA LYS A 132 -5.71 -9.32 13.97
C LYS A 132 -5.11 -10.71 14.13
N MET A 133 -4.88 -11.41 13.02
CA MET A 133 -4.42 -12.81 12.96
C MET A 133 -3.06 -12.96 12.27
N ILE A 134 -2.34 -11.85 12.03
CA ILE A 134 -1.02 -11.85 11.37
C ILE A 134 -1.11 -12.45 9.95
N CYS A 135 -2.22 -12.20 9.24
CA CYS A 135 -2.36 -12.62 7.85
C CYS A 135 -1.26 -11.96 6.98
N PRO A 136 -0.49 -12.73 6.19
CA PRO A 136 0.57 -12.19 5.35
C PRO A 136 0.06 -11.60 4.01
N ALA A 137 -1.23 -11.74 3.71
CA ALA A 137 -1.80 -11.32 2.44
C ALA A 137 -1.71 -9.79 2.27
N ARG A 138 -1.13 -9.40 1.14
CA ARG A 138 -0.86 -8.00 0.81
C ARG A 138 -0.96 -7.78 -0.69
N ILE A 139 -1.61 -6.70 -1.08
CA ILE A 139 -1.75 -6.26 -2.47
C ILE A 139 -0.91 -5.00 -2.63
N THR A 140 -0.06 -4.97 -3.66
CA THR A 140 0.76 -3.80 -3.99
C THR A 140 0.39 -3.31 -5.36
N GLN A 141 -0.11 -2.08 -5.45
CA GLN A 141 -0.41 -1.40 -6.69
C GLN A 141 0.63 -0.32 -6.94
N ARG A 142 1.04 -0.17 -8.19
CA ARG A 142 1.95 0.90 -8.62
C ARG A 142 1.36 1.56 -9.84
N ARG A 143 1.26 2.88 -9.80
CA ARG A 143 0.90 3.68 -10.97
C ARG A 143 2.18 4.11 -11.66
N ILE A 144 2.33 3.72 -12.92
CA ILE A 144 3.56 3.92 -13.69
C ILE A 144 3.27 4.57 -15.04
N ILE A 145 4.28 5.23 -15.59
CA ILE A 145 4.34 5.63 -17.00
C ILE A 145 5.52 4.88 -17.62
N LYS A 146 5.29 4.20 -18.75
CA LYS A 146 6.33 3.52 -19.54
C LYS A 146 6.70 4.39 -20.76
N PHE A 147 7.96 4.31 -21.18
CA PHE A 147 8.50 5.03 -22.32
C PHE A 147 8.98 4.06 -23.41
N PRO A 148 8.05 3.45 -24.19
CA PRO A 148 8.38 2.35 -25.09
C PRO A 148 9.31 2.74 -26.25
N GLY A 149 9.33 4.02 -26.65
CA GLY A 149 10.21 4.53 -27.70
C GLY A 149 11.67 4.73 -27.29
N TYR A 150 11.98 4.62 -25.99
CA TYR A 150 13.31 4.85 -25.44
C TYR A 150 14.02 3.53 -25.08
N ARG A 151 13.93 2.53 -25.97
CA ARG A 151 14.73 1.31 -25.79
C ARG A 151 16.22 1.68 -25.91
N PRO A 152 17.10 1.13 -25.05
CA PRO A 152 18.52 1.38 -25.18
C PRO A 152 19.04 0.80 -26.50
N GLN A 153 19.88 1.56 -27.21
CA GLN A 153 20.42 1.19 -28.51
C GLN A 153 21.24 -0.12 -28.50
N TYR A 154 21.75 -0.54 -27.34
CA TYR A 154 22.56 -1.77 -27.18
C TYR A 154 21.75 -3.08 -27.11
N LEU A 155 20.42 -3.05 -27.25
CA LEU A 155 19.56 -4.24 -27.35
C LEU A 155 19.01 -4.47 -28.78
N GLN A 156 19.54 -3.78 -29.78
CA GLN A 156 19.15 -3.92 -31.20
C GLN A 156 20.10 -4.82 -32.03
N GLY A 157 20.94 -5.62 -31.37
CA GLY A 157 21.87 -6.57 -32.01
C GLY A 157 21.36 -8.00 -31.92
#